data_AF-A0A929C9H3-F1
#
_entry.id   AF-A0A929C9H3-F1
#
_cell.length_a   1.000
_cell.length_b   1.000
_cell.length_c   1.000
_cell.angle_alpha   90.00
_cell.angle_beta   90.00
_cell.angle_gamma   90.00
#
_symmetry.space_group_name_H-M   'P 1'
#
loop_
_entity.id
_entity.type
_entity.pdbx_description
1 polymer ?
#
loop_
_entity_poly.entity_id
_entity_poly.type
_entity_poly.pdbx_seq_one_letter_code
_entity_poly.pdbx_strand_id
1 'polypeptide(L)'
;IVRDEDNAYLDELKERVLNCFVGAAKASGARLEYRWGKTRYAPMRNNLTLARLFRQNMQSLGRRMQLFNPNSVLGSTDMGNVSQLVPGIHPIIAIAPKDVLGHSPQFTQASAPEAGIRGLVDAAKALAMTAADLVANPSIATKVKREFQQQK
;
A
#
# COMPACT_ATOMS: atom_id res chain seq x y z
N ILE A 1 -14.54 -10.24 -2.26
CA ILE A 1 -13.30 -9.63 -2.81
C ILE A 1 -12.35 -10.76 -3.15
N VAL A 2 -11.78 -10.76 -4.36
CA VAL A 2 -10.69 -11.68 -4.74
C VAL A 2 -9.42 -10.84 -4.81
N ARG A 3 -8.36 -11.27 -4.12
CA ARG A 3 -7.09 -10.56 -4.02
C ARG A 3 -5.95 -11.55 -3.95
N ASP A 4 -4.81 -11.17 -4.49
CA ASP A 4 -3.56 -11.89 -4.35
C ASP A 4 -2.40 -10.92 -4.55
N GLU A 5 -1.21 -11.30 -4.08
CA GLU A 5 0.01 -10.53 -4.30
C GLU A 5 0.64 -10.80 -5.67
N ASP A 6 0.28 -11.92 -6.31
CA ASP A 6 0.62 -12.23 -7.69
C ASP A 6 -0.56 -11.95 -8.62
N ASN A 7 -0.32 -11.13 -9.63
CA ASN A 7 -1.34 -10.79 -10.61
C ASN A 7 -1.74 -11.98 -11.50
N ALA A 8 -0.81 -12.84 -11.90
CA ALA A 8 -1.14 -14.01 -12.71
C ALA A 8 -2.02 -14.97 -11.91
N TYR A 9 -1.63 -15.23 -10.66
CA TYR A 9 -2.41 -16.10 -9.79
C TYR A 9 -3.77 -15.50 -9.39
N LEU A 10 -3.87 -14.18 -9.24
CA LEU A 10 -5.16 -13.50 -9.05
C LEU A 10 -6.14 -13.78 -10.20
N ASP A 11 -5.65 -13.82 -11.44
CA ASP A 11 -6.50 -14.10 -12.59
C ASP A 11 -6.99 -15.56 -12.57
N GLU A 12 -6.12 -16.52 -12.24
CA GLU A 12 -6.54 -17.91 -11.99
C GLU A 12 -7.56 -18.02 -10.84
N LEU A 13 -7.32 -17.32 -9.73
CA LEU A 13 -8.19 -17.36 -8.55
C LEU A 13 -9.58 -16.80 -8.88
N LYS A 14 -9.67 -15.75 -9.69
CA LYS A 14 -10.94 -15.19 -10.16
C LYS A 14 -11.70 -16.19 -11.01
N GLU A 15 -11.03 -16.94 -11.88
CA GLU A 15 -11.67 -18.00 -12.66
C GLU A 15 -12.19 -19.13 -11.78
N ARG A 16 -11.39 -19.59 -10.80
CA ARG A 16 -11.82 -20.62 -9.84
C ARG A 16 -13.06 -20.19 -9.06
N VAL A 17 -13.08 -18.95 -8.57
CA VAL A 17 -14.24 -18.38 -7.87
C VAL A 17 -15.45 -18.31 -8.80
N LEU A 18 -15.28 -17.84 -10.04
CA LEU A 18 -16.37 -17.79 -11.02
C LEU A 18 -16.93 -19.18 -11.33
N ASN A 19 -16.07 -20.19 -11.46
CA ASN A 19 -16.49 -21.57 -11.72
C ASN A 19 -17.36 -22.15 -10.58
N CYS A 20 -17.14 -21.74 -9.33
CA CYS A 20 -18.05 -22.10 -8.23
C CYS A 20 -19.46 -21.53 -8.44
N PHE A 21 -19.56 -20.26 -8.86
CA PHE A 21 -20.86 -19.64 -9.15
C PHE A 21 -21.54 -20.25 -10.38
N VAL A 22 -20.78 -20.57 -11.42
CA VAL A 22 -21.28 -21.29 -12.61
C VAL A 22 -21.84 -22.65 -12.22
N GLY A 23 -21.13 -23.40 -11.36
CA GLY A 23 -21.59 -24.68 -10.83
C GLY A 23 -22.90 -24.56 -10.05
N ALA A 24 -23.00 -23.58 -9.14
CA ALA A 24 -24.21 -23.33 -8.36
C ALA A 24 -25.41 -22.92 -9.22
N ALA A 25 -25.21 -22.06 -10.23
CA ALA A 25 -26.24 -21.67 -11.16
C ALA A 25 -26.76 -22.87 -11.97
N LYS A 26 -25.85 -23.70 -12.48
CA LYS A 26 -26.20 -24.91 -13.22
C LYS A 26 -26.99 -25.90 -12.36
N ALA A 27 -26.58 -26.12 -11.12
CA ALA A 27 -27.24 -27.08 -10.22
C ALA A 27 -28.63 -26.62 -9.77
N SER A 28 -28.84 -25.31 -9.60
CA SER A 28 -30.10 -24.74 -9.11
C SER A 28 -31.08 -24.36 -10.22
N GLY A 29 -30.66 -24.34 -11.49
CA GLY A 29 -31.45 -23.78 -12.60
C GLY A 29 -31.53 -22.26 -12.60
N ALA A 30 -30.77 -21.57 -11.73
CA ALA A 30 -30.72 -20.12 -11.70
C ALA A 30 -29.88 -19.54 -12.85
N ARG A 31 -30.15 -18.29 -13.23
CA ARG A 31 -29.32 -17.52 -14.16
C ARG A 31 -28.21 -16.81 -13.38
N LEU A 32 -26.97 -16.95 -13.82
CA LEU A 32 -25.83 -16.17 -13.31
C LEU A 32 -25.62 -14.92 -14.16
N GLU A 33 -25.61 -13.77 -13.51
CA GLU A 33 -25.06 -12.53 -14.04
C GLU A 33 -23.94 -12.05 -13.11
N TYR A 34 -22.79 -11.70 -13.68
CA TYR A 34 -21.67 -11.19 -12.89
C TYR A 34 -20.97 -10.04 -13.62
N ARG A 35 -20.32 -9.18 -12.85
CA ARG A 35 -19.46 -8.11 -13.35
C ARG A 35 -18.26 -7.98 -12.43
N TRP A 36 -17.06 -8.06 -12.98
CA TRP A 36 -15.87 -7.66 -12.25
C TRP A 36 -15.85 -6.14 -12.11
N GLY A 37 -15.28 -5.64 -11.00
CA GLY A 37 -15.02 -4.22 -10.84
C GLY A 37 -14.13 -3.69 -11.98
N LYS A 38 -14.37 -2.44 -12.40
CA LYS A 38 -13.60 -1.80 -13.47
C LYS A 38 -12.12 -1.63 -13.11
N THR A 39 -11.83 -1.43 -11.83
CA THR A 39 -10.49 -1.16 -11.33
C THR A 39 -9.92 -2.39 -10.65
N ARG A 40 -8.74 -2.81 -11.11
CA ARG A 40 -7.91 -3.83 -10.47
C ARG A 40 -6.90 -3.12 -9.55
N TYR A 41 -6.87 -3.48 -8.27
CA TYR A 41 -5.79 -3.06 -7.37
C TYR A 41 -4.59 -3.97 -7.55
N ALA A 42 -3.48 -3.43 -8.03
CA ALA A 42 -2.22 -4.17 -8.15
C ALA A 42 -1.55 -4.32 -6.76
N PRO A 43 -0.71 -5.35 -6.57
CA PRO A 43 0.11 -5.47 -5.36
C PRO A 43 0.99 -4.23 -5.17
N MET A 44 1.21 -3.83 -3.92
CA MET A 44 2.12 -2.73 -3.58
C MET A 44 3.57 -3.15 -3.79
N ARG A 45 4.31 -2.38 -4.58
CA ARG A 45 5.75 -2.55 -4.78
C ARG A 45 6.52 -1.42 -4.10
N ASN A 46 6.92 -1.65 -2.86
CA ASN A 46 7.67 -0.67 -2.09
C ASN A 46 9.13 -0.61 -2.56
N ASN A 47 9.60 0.58 -2.92
CA ASN A 47 11.02 0.84 -3.14
C ASN A 47 11.72 1.01 -1.77
N LEU A 48 12.56 0.07 -1.39
CA LEU A 48 13.25 0.03 -0.11
C LEU A 48 14.30 1.14 0.02
N THR A 49 14.92 1.59 -1.07
CA THR A 49 15.80 2.76 -1.02
C THR A 49 15.01 4.01 -0.60
N LEU A 50 13.84 4.27 -1.21
CA LEU A 50 12.94 5.34 -0.77
C LEU A 50 12.43 5.13 0.66
N ALA A 51 12.03 3.91 1.00
CA ALA A 51 11.48 3.62 2.33
C ALA A 51 12.52 3.85 3.45
N ARG A 52 13.80 3.57 3.17
CA ARG A 52 14.90 3.83 4.13
C ARG A 52 15.14 5.32 4.34
N LEU A 53 15.09 6.13 3.28
CA LEU A 53 15.21 7.59 3.39
C LEU A 53 14.05 8.18 4.18
N PHE A 54 12.82 7.81 3.81
CA PHE A 54 11.63 8.27 4.52
C PHE A 54 11.69 7.88 6.01
N ARG A 55 12.12 6.65 6.32
CA ARG A 55 12.34 6.20 7.70
C ARG A 55 13.37 7.07 8.43
N GLN A 56 14.51 7.38 7.81
CA GLN A 56 15.54 8.23 8.42
C GLN A 56 15.00 9.64 8.71
N ASN A 57 14.21 10.20 7.79
CA ASN A 57 13.58 11.51 7.97
C ASN A 57 12.49 11.50 9.05
N MET A 58 11.72 10.42 9.15
CA MET A 58 10.80 10.24 10.29
C MET A 58 11.56 10.14 11.62
N GLN A 59 12.70 9.44 11.64
CA GLN A 59 13.54 9.29 12.84
C GLN A 59 14.15 10.61 13.29
N SER A 60 14.58 11.49 12.37
CA SER A 60 15.07 12.83 12.73
C SER A 60 13.98 13.74 13.28
N LEU A 61 12.71 13.48 12.94
CA LEU A 61 11.52 14.12 13.54
C LEU A 61 11.09 13.47 14.87
N GLY A 62 11.90 12.55 15.43
CA GLY A 62 11.62 11.90 16.71
C GLY A 62 10.65 10.72 16.66
N ARG A 63 10.26 10.27 15.46
CA ARG A 63 9.33 9.14 15.28
C ARG A 63 10.10 7.83 15.10
N ARG A 64 9.65 6.77 15.76
CA ARG A 64 10.16 5.41 15.51
C ARG A 64 9.38 4.78 14.38
N MET A 65 10.09 4.32 13.36
CA MET A 65 9.49 3.68 12.20
C MET A 65 10.23 2.38 11.88
N GLN A 66 9.46 1.33 11.61
CA GLN A 66 9.96 0.02 11.18
C GLN A 66 9.82 -0.09 9.67
N LEU A 67 10.75 -0.80 9.04
CA LEU A 67 10.57 -1.18 7.63
C LEU A 67 9.50 -2.26 7.55
N PHE A 68 8.77 -2.26 6.44
CA PHE A 68 7.70 -3.20 6.19
C PHE A 68 8.18 -4.66 6.28
N ASN A 69 7.39 -5.50 6.94
CA ASN A 69 7.58 -6.94 6.98
C ASN A 69 6.72 -7.58 5.88
N PRO A 70 7.30 -8.30 4.90
CA PRO A 70 6.56 -8.97 3.82
C PRO A 70 5.42 -9.86 4.29
N ASN A 71 5.53 -10.44 5.49
CA ASN A 71 4.53 -11.34 6.06
C ASN A 71 3.40 -10.61 6.82
N SER A 72 3.38 -9.28 6.82
CA SER A 72 2.30 -8.51 7.45
C SER A 72 1.08 -8.42 6.55
N VAL A 73 -0.11 -8.61 7.14
CA VAL A 73 -1.38 -8.48 6.43
C VAL A 73 -1.51 -7.05 5.91
N LEU A 74 -1.54 -6.92 4.58
CA LEU A 74 -1.66 -5.64 3.88
C LEU A 74 -3.13 -5.26 3.63
N GLY A 75 -3.36 -3.96 3.57
CA GLY A 75 -4.56 -3.37 2.96
C GLY A 75 -4.46 -3.36 1.43
N SER A 76 -5.56 -3.04 0.77
CA SER A 76 -5.60 -2.81 -0.69
C SER A 76 -5.66 -1.30 -0.97
N THR A 77 -4.80 -0.82 -1.88
CA THR A 77 -4.67 0.61 -2.23
C THR A 77 -4.38 0.77 -3.72
N ASP A 78 -4.88 1.84 -4.35
CA ASP A 78 -4.56 2.22 -5.74
C ASP A 78 -3.11 2.67 -5.92
N MET A 79 -2.43 3.05 -4.82
CA MET A 79 -0.98 3.26 -4.84
C MET A 79 -0.23 2.01 -5.34
N GLY A 80 -0.82 0.82 -5.19
CA GLY A 80 -0.30 -0.41 -5.78
C GLY A 80 -0.16 -0.29 -7.29
N ASN A 81 -1.16 0.27 -7.98
CA ASN A 81 -1.12 0.51 -9.43
C ASN A 81 -0.05 1.52 -9.81
N VAL A 82 0.08 2.62 -9.07
CA VAL A 82 1.13 3.63 -9.29
C VAL A 82 2.51 3.02 -9.12
N SER A 83 2.69 2.18 -8.09
CA SER A 83 3.96 1.51 -7.78
C SER A 83 4.40 0.48 -8.83
N GLN A 84 3.54 0.10 -9.78
CA GLN A 84 3.94 -0.72 -10.94
C GLN A 84 4.63 0.13 -12.02
N LEU A 85 4.34 1.44 -12.06
CA LEU A 85 4.75 2.34 -13.13
C LEU A 85 5.95 3.19 -12.74
N VAL A 86 6.02 3.62 -11.48
CA VAL A 86 7.08 4.48 -10.94
C VAL A 86 7.54 4.00 -9.56
N PRO A 87 8.79 4.33 -9.14
CA PRO A 87 9.23 4.05 -7.78
C PRO A 87 8.28 4.71 -6.76
N GLY A 88 7.77 3.92 -5.81
CA GLY A 88 6.80 4.39 -4.82
C GLY A 88 6.98 3.74 -3.45
N ILE A 89 6.38 4.37 -2.45
CA ILE A 89 6.25 3.87 -1.07
C ILE A 89 4.84 4.17 -0.58
N HIS A 90 4.34 3.36 0.37
CA HIS A 90 3.08 3.63 1.05
C HIS A 90 3.25 3.45 2.57
N PRO A 91 3.91 4.41 3.25
CA PRO A 91 4.17 4.34 4.68
C PRO A 91 2.89 4.53 5.50
N ILE A 92 2.81 3.85 6.65
CA ILE A 92 1.72 4.01 7.63
C ILE A 92 2.27 4.75 8.84
N ILE A 93 1.60 5.85 9.21
CA ILE A 93 2.01 6.72 10.31
C ILE A 93 0.99 6.61 11.44
N ALA A 94 1.48 6.34 12.65
CA ALA A 94 0.64 6.19 13.81
C ALA A 94 0.04 7.55 14.24
N ILE A 95 -1.29 7.63 14.21
CA ILE A 95 -2.10 8.74 14.73
C ILE A 95 -3.00 8.31 15.91
N ALA A 96 -3.05 7.01 16.19
CA ALA A 96 -3.86 6.40 17.24
C ALA A 96 -3.03 5.38 18.03
N PRO A 97 -3.46 4.98 19.25
CA PRO A 97 -2.91 3.84 19.98
C PRO A 97 -2.94 2.54 19.17
N LYS A 98 -2.07 1.58 19.52
CA LYS A 98 -1.87 0.33 18.76
C LYS A 98 -3.11 -0.58 18.69
N ASP A 99 -3.96 -0.50 19.71
CA ASP A 99 -5.20 -1.26 19.85
C ASP A 99 -6.38 -0.65 19.07
N VAL A 100 -6.23 0.58 18.56
CA VAL A 100 -7.24 1.21 17.70
C VAL A 100 -7.11 0.68 16.28
N LEU A 101 -8.09 -0.11 15.84
CA LEU A 101 -8.15 -0.63 14.49
C LEU A 101 -8.47 0.48 13.48
N GLY A 102 -7.86 0.41 12.29
CA GLY A 102 -8.30 1.21 11.15
C GLY A 102 -9.76 0.91 10.78
N HIS A 103 -10.40 1.82 10.04
CA HIS A 103 -11.82 1.70 9.66
C HIS A 103 -12.80 1.61 10.84
N SER A 104 -12.46 2.23 11.98
CA SER A 104 -13.31 2.29 13.17
C SER A 104 -13.72 3.73 13.52
N PRO A 105 -14.83 3.91 14.27
CA PRO A 105 -15.17 5.21 14.84
C PRO A 105 -14.06 5.80 15.71
N GLN A 106 -13.34 4.94 16.46
CA GLN A 106 -12.22 5.34 17.32
C GLN A 106 -11.05 5.89 16.50
N PHE A 107 -10.74 5.29 15.34
CA PHE A 107 -9.71 5.81 14.44
C PHE A 107 -10.13 7.16 13.82
N THR A 108 -11.43 7.33 13.55
CA THR A 108 -11.99 8.62 13.09
C THR A 108 -11.83 9.69 14.18
N GLN A 109 -12.11 9.36 15.44
CA GLN A 109 -11.91 10.27 16.57
C GLN A 109 -10.43 10.62 16.76
N ALA A 110 -9.50 9.72 16.43
CA ALA A 110 -8.07 9.96 16.54
C ALA A 110 -7.48 10.82 15.40
N SER A 111 -8.19 11.00 14.28
CA SER A 111 -7.62 11.66 13.09
C SER A 111 -7.67 13.18 13.11
N ALA A 112 -8.66 13.77 13.77
CA ALA A 112 -8.87 15.22 13.84
C ALA A 112 -8.09 15.95 14.96
N PRO A 113 -7.89 15.38 16.17
CA PRO A 113 -7.20 16.07 17.26
C PRO A 113 -5.74 16.43 16.93
N GLU A 114 -5.13 17.29 17.75
CA GLU A 114 -3.76 17.79 17.54
C GLU A 114 -2.74 16.65 17.42
N ALA A 115 -2.96 15.53 18.10
CA ALA A 115 -2.10 14.35 17.98
C ALA A 115 -2.13 13.74 16.56
N GLY A 116 -3.31 13.64 15.95
CA GLY A 116 -3.49 13.19 14.57
C GLY A 116 -2.89 14.18 13.58
N ILE A 117 -3.14 15.47 13.77
CA ILE A 117 -2.56 16.54 12.95
C ILE A 117 -1.03 16.57 13.04
N ARG A 118 -0.44 16.34 14.22
CA ARG A 118 1.02 16.19 14.36
C ARG A 118 1.54 15.01 13.53
N GLY A 119 0.83 13.88 13.51
CA GLY A 119 1.17 12.74 12.65
C GLY A 119 1.16 13.10 11.16
N LEU A 120 0.15 13.84 10.71
CA LEU A 120 0.07 14.35 9.35
C LEU A 120 1.26 15.28 9.00
N VAL A 121 1.55 16.24 9.88
CA VAL A 121 2.65 17.21 9.67
C VAL A 121 4.01 16.51 9.63
N ASP A 122 4.25 15.54 10.52
CA ASP A 122 5.49 14.77 10.51
C ASP A 122 5.65 13.97 9.21
N ALA A 123 4.57 13.33 8.75
CA ALA A 123 4.56 12.61 7.48
C ALA A 123 4.85 13.52 6.29
N ALA A 124 4.23 14.71 6.25
CA ALA A 124 4.43 15.69 5.19
C ALA A 124 5.87 16.21 5.17
N LYS A 125 6.44 16.52 6.35
CA LYS A 125 7.84 16.92 6.48
C LYS A 125 8.79 15.83 6.01
N ALA A 126 8.60 14.60 6.47
CA ALA A 126 9.45 13.49 6.06
C ALA A 126 9.39 13.22 4.55
N LEU A 127 8.20 13.35 3.94
CA LEU A 127 8.03 13.23 2.49
C LEU A 127 8.79 14.33 1.74
N ALA A 128 8.67 15.59 2.18
CA ALA A 128 9.39 16.71 1.59
C ALA A 128 10.91 16.57 1.74
N MET A 129 11.39 16.13 2.92
CA MET A 129 12.80 15.84 3.15
C MET A 129 13.30 14.71 2.24
N THR A 130 12.53 13.64 2.05
CA THR A 130 12.90 12.56 1.13
C THR A 130 12.99 13.05 -0.31
N ALA A 131 12.10 13.94 -0.74
CA ALA A 131 12.22 14.58 -2.06
C ALA A 131 13.49 15.44 -2.15
N ALA A 132 13.81 16.21 -1.11
CA ALA A 132 15.03 17.02 -1.05
C ALA A 132 16.29 16.13 -1.12
N ASP A 133 16.33 14.99 -0.42
CA ASP A 133 17.44 14.03 -0.47
C ASP A 133 17.68 13.51 -1.89
N LEU A 134 16.60 13.23 -2.63
CA LEU A 134 16.69 12.76 -4.02
C LEU A 134 17.21 13.84 -4.96
N VAL A 135 16.77 15.09 -4.78
CA VAL A 135 17.21 16.23 -5.60
C VAL A 135 18.66 16.61 -5.30
N ALA A 136 19.04 16.62 -4.02
CA ALA A 136 20.39 16.97 -3.59
C ALA A 136 21.43 15.90 -3.93
N ASN A 137 21.02 14.63 -4.08
CA ASN A 137 21.94 13.51 -4.32
C ASN A 137 21.50 12.63 -5.51
N PRO A 138 22.01 12.92 -6.73
CA PRO A 138 21.71 12.15 -7.94
C PRO A 138 22.05 10.66 -7.86
N SER A 139 23.02 10.27 -7.03
CA SER A 139 23.38 8.87 -6.84
C SER A 139 22.26 8.07 -6.17
N ILE A 140 21.52 8.69 -5.24
CA ILE A 140 20.38 8.08 -4.57
C ILE A 140 19.23 7.89 -5.56
N ALA A 141 18.93 8.92 -6.37
CA ALA A 141 17.92 8.81 -7.43
C ALA A 141 18.25 7.68 -8.42
N THR A 142 19.53 7.51 -8.76
CA THR A 142 20.00 6.40 -9.61
C THR A 142 19.76 5.04 -8.96
N LYS A 143 20.03 4.92 -7.64
CA LYS A 143 19.78 3.69 -6.88
C LYS A 143 18.28 3.36 -6.81
N VAL A 144 17.43 4.35 -6.56
CA VAL A 144 15.96 4.20 -6.56
C VAL A 144 15.47 3.68 -7.91
N LYS A 145 15.93 4.28 -9.01
CA LYS A 145 15.58 3.84 -10.37
C LYS A 145 16.06 2.41 -10.64
N ARG A 146 17.30 2.07 -10.28
CA ARG A 146 17.87 0.73 -10.48
C ARG A 146 17.07 -0.33 -9.71
N GLU A 147 16.79 -0.10 -8.44
CA GLU A 147 16.00 -1.01 -7.61
C GLU A 147 14.60 -1.24 -8.21
N PHE A 148 13.95 -0.17 -8.68
CA PHE A 148 12.64 -0.28 -9.31
C PHE A 148 12.64 -1.16 -10.57
N GLN A 149 13.67 -1.05 -11.42
CA GLN A 149 13.79 -1.87 -12.62
C GLN A 149 14.09 -3.35 -12.29
N GLN A 150 14.84 -3.63 -11.22
CA GLN A 150 15.13 -5.00 -10.78
C GLN A 150 13.92 -5.73 -10.21
N GLN A 151 12.93 -4.99 -9.72
CA GLN A 151 11.70 -5.56 -9.19
C GLN A 151 10.64 -5.80 -10.28
N LYS A 152 10.83 -5.25 -11.50
CA LYS A 152 9.86 -5.37 -12.61
C LYS A 152 9.98 -6.74 -13.25
#